data_AF-A0A424Z3Q9-F1
#
_entry.id   AF-A0A424Z3Q9-F1
#
_cell.length_a   1.000
_cell.length_b   1.000
_cell.length_c   1.000
_cell.angle_alpha   90.00
_cell.angle_beta   90.00
_cell.angle_gamma   90.00
#
_symmetry.space_group_name_H-M   'P 1'
#
loop_
_entity.id
_entity.type
_entity.pdbx_description
1 polymer ?
#
loop_
_entity_poly.entity_id
_entity_poly.type
_entity_poly.pdbx_seq_one_letter_code
_entity_poly.pdbx_strand_id
1 'polypeptide(L)'
;MQDQTELRRKALKALEKKAAYGDDFELKNYQVTSEHMSNYDSLEEIDDETKQTLLNVGVIPSGKERSGTLIMTDNSISHSSLSEDSVELTSTRKARDKYKWFDDYFWKLVPVDKDKYTAKSYLENADGYFIRAPANTKTSMPVQTCLMLGSKNIS
;
A
#
# COMPACT_ATOMS: atom_id res chain seq x y z
N MET A 1 1.26 9.74 21.25
CA MET A 1 1.99 8.58 20.69
C MET A 1 1.33 7.29 21.16
N GLN A 2 0.88 6.41 20.26
CA GLN A 2 0.28 5.12 20.63
C GLN A 2 1.32 4.20 21.26
N ASP A 3 0.92 3.44 22.27
CA ASP A 3 1.74 2.34 22.78
C ASP A 3 1.76 1.20 21.76
N GLN A 4 2.90 1.08 21.06
CA GLN A 4 3.11 0.02 20.06
C GLN A 4 3.02 -1.37 20.68
N THR A 5 3.36 -1.52 21.96
CA THR A 5 3.25 -2.79 22.68
C THR A 5 1.79 -3.21 22.81
N GLU A 6 0.93 -2.28 23.16
CA GLU A 6 -0.51 -2.51 23.29
C GLU A 6 -1.17 -2.82 21.94
N LEU A 7 -0.82 -2.08 20.88
CA LEU A 7 -1.30 -2.37 19.52
C LEU A 7 -0.88 -3.76 19.06
N ARG A 8 0.40 -4.12 19.26
CA ARG A 8 0.90 -5.47 18.97
C ARG A 8 0.16 -6.54 19.75
N ARG A 9 -0.09 -6.31 21.04
CA ARG A 9 -0.87 -7.22 21.90
C ARG A 9 -2.30 -7.41 21.38
N LYS A 10 -2.96 -6.34 20.94
CA LYS A 10 -4.31 -6.39 20.35
C LYS A 10 -4.32 -7.18 19.04
N ALA A 11 -3.40 -6.88 18.13
CA ALA A 11 -3.27 -7.59 16.86
C ALA A 11 -3.03 -9.09 17.05
N LEU A 12 -2.10 -9.47 17.94
CA LEU A 12 -1.81 -10.89 18.23
C LEU A 12 -3.04 -11.65 18.73
N LYS A 13 -3.90 -11.02 19.56
CA LYS A 13 -5.15 -11.64 20.05
C LYS A 13 -6.21 -11.81 18.95
N ALA A 14 -6.08 -11.09 17.83
CA ALA A 14 -7.05 -11.10 16.74
C ALA A 14 -6.63 -11.97 15.55
N LEU A 15 -5.49 -12.67 15.60
CA LEU A 15 -5.00 -13.49 14.48
C LEU A 15 -5.96 -14.61 14.03
N GLU A 16 -6.83 -15.10 14.93
CA GLU A 16 -7.85 -16.10 14.61
C GLU A 16 -9.26 -15.51 14.50
N LYS A 17 -9.40 -14.19 14.65
CA LYS A 17 -10.70 -13.51 14.62
C LYS A 17 -11.22 -13.41 13.18
N LYS A 18 -12.28 -14.16 12.87
CA LYS A 18 -12.91 -14.12 11.54
C LYS A 18 -13.54 -12.76 11.27
N ALA A 19 -13.56 -12.36 10.00
CA ALA A 19 -14.37 -11.22 9.58
C ALA A 19 -15.87 -11.56 9.69
N ALA A 20 -16.72 -10.52 9.76
CA ALA A 20 -18.16 -10.70 9.90
C ALA A 20 -18.83 -11.29 8.64
N TYR A 21 -18.21 -11.11 7.47
CA TYR A 21 -18.75 -11.49 6.17
C TYR A 21 -17.66 -12.05 5.26
N GLY A 22 -18.07 -12.84 4.26
CA GLY A 22 -17.18 -13.45 3.28
C GLY A 22 -16.55 -14.75 3.77
N ASP A 23 -15.76 -15.37 2.90
CA ASP A 23 -15.05 -16.60 3.22
C ASP A 23 -13.96 -16.36 4.28
N ASP A 24 -13.74 -17.39 5.09
CA ASP A 24 -12.70 -17.40 6.11
C ASP A 24 -11.43 -18.05 5.57
N PHE A 25 -10.38 -17.25 5.41
CA PHE A 25 -9.10 -17.74 4.88
C PHE A 25 -8.15 -18.17 6.00
N GLU A 26 -7.54 -19.35 5.83
CA GLU A 26 -6.43 -19.81 6.67
C GLU A 26 -5.13 -19.11 6.23
N LEU A 27 -4.86 -17.95 6.83
CA LEU A 27 -3.73 -17.07 6.43
C LEU A 27 -2.35 -17.75 6.48
N LYS A 28 -2.17 -18.80 7.28
CA LYS A 28 -0.93 -19.59 7.34
C LYS A 28 -0.61 -20.34 6.02
N ASN A 29 -1.62 -20.55 5.17
CA ASN A 29 -1.45 -21.23 3.88
C ASN A 29 -0.86 -20.29 2.81
N TYR A 30 -0.83 -18.99 3.08
CA TYR A 30 -0.32 -17.98 2.16
C TYR A 30 1.05 -17.50 2.64
N GLN A 31 2.04 -17.54 1.74
CA GLN A 31 3.34 -16.97 2.03
C GLN A 31 3.27 -15.45 1.97
N VAL A 32 3.84 -14.79 2.99
CA VAL A 32 4.11 -13.36 2.91
C VAL A 32 5.34 -13.19 2.04
N THR A 33 5.14 -12.73 0.80
CA THR A 33 6.25 -12.54 -0.12
C THR A 33 7.23 -11.52 0.44
N SER A 34 8.53 -11.83 0.33
CA SER A 34 9.58 -10.86 0.57
C SER A 34 9.45 -9.69 -0.41
N GLU A 35 9.86 -8.50 0.02
CA GLU A 35 9.90 -7.31 -0.81
C GLU A 35 10.70 -7.59 -2.10
N HIS A 36 10.01 -7.66 -3.23
CA HIS A 36 10.68 -7.78 -4.53
C HIS A 36 11.34 -6.46 -4.86
N MET A 37 12.62 -6.53 -5.24
CA MET A 37 13.49 -5.38 -5.52
C MET A 37 13.33 -4.79 -6.93
N SER A 38 12.39 -5.29 -7.75
CA SER A 38 12.16 -4.73 -9.08
C SER A 38 11.56 -3.33 -8.94
N ASN A 39 12.45 -2.35 -8.84
CA ASN A 39 12.14 -0.93 -8.95
C ASN A 39 12.21 -0.57 -10.42
N TYR A 40 11.11 -0.03 -10.94
CA TYR A 40 11.03 0.49 -12.28
C TYR A 40 11.17 1.99 -12.21
N ASP A 41 12.23 2.54 -12.81
CA ASP A 41 12.39 3.98 -12.94
C ASP A 41 11.34 4.56 -13.90
N SER A 42 10.99 3.79 -14.94
CA SER A 42 9.93 4.11 -15.90
C SER A 42 8.98 2.94 -16.09
N LEU A 43 7.67 3.21 -16.05
CA LEU A 43 6.65 2.22 -16.38
C LEU A 43 6.51 1.99 -17.90
N GLU A 44 7.16 2.80 -18.73
CA GLU A 44 7.21 2.55 -20.18
C GLU A 44 8.17 1.40 -20.54
N GLU A 45 9.05 1.01 -19.62
CA GLU A 45 10.07 -0.03 -19.83
C GLU A 45 9.62 -1.43 -19.38
N ILE A 46 8.47 -1.53 -18.71
CA ILE A 46 7.91 -2.83 -18.31
C ILE A 46 7.37 -3.58 -19.55
N ASP A 47 7.23 -4.90 -19.43
CA ASP A 47 6.74 -5.75 -20.51
C ASP A 47 5.28 -5.42 -20.90
N ASP A 48 4.93 -5.74 -22.15
CA ASP A 48 3.63 -5.38 -22.72
C ASP A 48 2.44 -6.08 -22.03
N GLU A 49 2.64 -7.27 -21.47
CA GLU A 49 1.61 -7.97 -20.70
C GLU A 49 1.28 -7.21 -19.40
N THR A 50 2.31 -6.76 -18.68
CA THR A 50 2.15 -5.91 -17.49
C THR A 50 1.52 -4.56 -17.85
N LYS A 51 1.95 -3.90 -18.94
CA LYS A 51 1.32 -2.65 -19.39
C LYS A 51 -0.16 -2.81 -19.67
N GLN A 52 -0.54 -3.88 -20.38
CA GLN A 52 -1.94 -4.15 -20.67
C GLN A 52 -2.74 -4.41 -19.39
N THR A 53 -2.15 -5.11 -18.42
CA THR A 53 -2.74 -5.34 -17.09
C THR A 53 -3.01 -4.04 -16.35
N LEU A 54 -2.05 -3.11 -16.35
CA LEU A 54 -2.22 -1.77 -15.77
C LEU A 54 -3.34 -0.98 -16.47
N LEU A 55 -3.35 -0.99 -17.81
CA LEU A 55 -4.38 -0.30 -18.60
C LEU A 55 -5.79 -0.86 -18.33
N ASN A 56 -5.94 -2.18 -18.16
CA ASN A 56 -7.22 -2.82 -17.86
C ASN A 56 -7.84 -2.35 -16.54
N VAL A 57 -7.02 -1.82 -15.62
CA VAL A 57 -7.47 -1.25 -14.33
C VAL A 57 -7.38 0.27 -14.30
N GLY A 58 -7.20 0.93 -15.45
CA GLY A 58 -7.20 2.39 -15.60
C GLY A 58 -5.89 3.09 -15.21
N VAL A 59 -4.82 2.32 -14.99
CA VAL A 59 -3.48 2.86 -14.72
C VAL A 59 -2.78 3.09 -16.06
N ILE A 60 -2.34 4.33 -16.29
CA ILE A 60 -1.71 4.76 -17.53
C ILE A 60 -0.19 4.67 -17.37
N PRO A 61 0.52 3.71 -18.01
CA PRO A 61 1.95 3.52 -17.79
C PRO A 61 2.79 4.76 -18.14
N SER A 62 2.41 5.52 -19.17
CA SER A 62 3.12 6.76 -19.54
C SER A 62 2.97 7.91 -18.53
N GLY A 63 2.09 7.77 -17.54
CA GLY A 63 1.78 8.85 -16.60
C GLY A 63 1.11 10.08 -17.22
N LYS A 64 0.72 10.02 -18.50
CA LYS A 64 0.03 11.13 -19.18
C LYS A 64 -1.27 11.47 -18.45
N GLU A 65 -1.50 12.76 -18.23
CA GLU A 65 -2.67 13.28 -17.51
C GLU A 65 -2.82 12.67 -16.12
N ARG A 66 -1.69 12.48 -15.42
CA ARG A 66 -1.62 12.05 -14.02
C ARG A 66 -0.70 12.97 -13.25
N SER A 67 -1.07 13.29 -12.01
CA SER A 67 -0.26 14.11 -11.09
C SER A 67 0.80 13.30 -10.36
N GLY A 68 0.65 11.97 -10.35
CA GLY A 68 1.62 11.04 -9.79
C GLY A 68 1.17 9.60 -9.97
N THR A 69 2.13 8.69 -9.89
CA THR A 69 1.92 7.24 -10.01
C THR A 69 2.65 6.52 -8.91
N LEU A 70 1.98 5.60 -8.20
CA LEU A 70 2.63 4.69 -7.26
C LEU A 70 2.14 3.26 -7.49
N ILE A 71 3.07 2.37 -7.78
CA ILE A 71 2.81 0.94 -7.99
C ILE A 71 3.41 0.18 -6.82
N MET A 72 2.60 -0.70 -6.22
CA MET A 72 3.04 -1.67 -5.25
C MET A 72 2.86 -3.06 -5.84
N THR A 73 3.94 -3.82 -5.90
CA THR A 73 3.92 -5.21 -6.35
C THR A 73 4.16 -6.11 -5.15
N ASP A 74 3.24 -7.05 -4.90
CA ASP A 74 3.18 -7.83 -3.67
C ASP A 74 3.22 -6.93 -2.42
N ASN A 75 4.34 -6.93 -1.68
CA ASN A 75 4.51 -6.19 -0.42
C ASN A 75 5.50 -5.02 -0.52
N SER A 76 5.98 -4.66 -1.73
CA SER A 76 6.95 -3.58 -1.94
C SER A 76 6.49 -2.52 -2.94
N ILE A 77 6.93 -1.27 -2.74
CA ILE A 77 6.74 -0.21 -3.72
C ILE A 77 7.71 -0.42 -4.88
N SER A 78 7.19 -0.70 -6.07
CA SER A 78 7.96 -0.98 -7.28
C SER A 78 8.11 0.24 -8.19
N HIS A 79 7.25 1.25 -8.04
CA HIS A 79 7.39 2.53 -8.74
C HIS A 79 6.75 3.67 -7.95
N SER A 80 7.35 4.85 -7.99
CA SER A 80 6.77 6.08 -7.43
C SER A 80 7.29 7.29 -8.21
N SER A 81 6.38 8.05 -8.82
CA SER A 81 6.70 9.28 -9.55
C SER A 81 5.65 10.36 -9.29
N LEU A 82 6.07 11.62 -9.38
CA LEU A 82 5.23 12.81 -9.26
C LEU A 82 5.50 13.70 -10.46
N SER A 83 4.46 14.34 -10.98
CA SER A 83 4.57 15.31 -12.08
C SER A 83 4.28 16.75 -11.63
N GLU A 84 3.83 16.94 -10.38
CA GLU A 84 3.60 18.24 -9.77
C GLU A 84 3.75 18.23 -8.25
N ASP A 85 4.05 19.40 -7.67
CA ASP A 85 4.29 19.57 -6.22
C ASP A 85 3.00 19.82 -5.41
N SER A 86 1.83 19.82 -6.07
CA SER A 86 0.53 20.08 -5.42
C SER A 86 0.09 18.96 -4.47
N VAL A 87 0.76 17.80 -4.56
CA VAL A 87 0.49 16.58 -3.81
C VAL A 87 1.81 15.94 -3.37
N GLU A 88 1.86 15.45 -2.15
CA GLU A 88 2.92 14.59 -1.66
C GLU A 88 2.50 13.13 -1.86
N LEU A 89 3.36 12.35 -2.51
CA LEU A 89 3.18 10.92 -2.77
C LEU A 89 4.46 10.18 -2.37
N THR A 90 4.34 9.26 -1.42
CA THR A 90 5.45 8.39 -1.01
C THR A 90 4.92 7.10 -0.38
N SER A 91 5.80 6.22 0.06
CA SER A 91 5.36 5.01 0.77
C SER A 91 4.91 5.33 2.19
N THR A 92 4.00 4.53 2.74
CA THR A 92 3.48 4.71 4.10
C THR A 92 4.60 4.61 5.12
N ARG A 93 5.54 3.67 4.94
CA ARG A 93 6.72 3.54 5.81
C ARG A 93 7.64 4.77 5.72
N LYS A 94 7.96 5.24 4.52
CA LYS A 94 8.78 6.46 4.32
C LYS A 94 8.11 7.70 4.93
N ALA A 95 6.79 7.85 4.77
CA ALA A 95 6.04 8.94 5.38
C ALA A 95 6.08 8.88 6.91
N ARG A 96 5.96 7.68 7.50
CA ARG A 96 6.03 7.48 8.95
C ARG A 96 7.39 7.82 9.52
N ASP A 97 8.47 7.48 8.83
CA ASP A 97 9.82 7.83 9.25
C ASP A 97 10.04 9.35 9.21
N LYS A 98 9.55 10.00 8.14
CA LYS A 98 9.65 11.44 7.90
C LYS A 98 8.80 12.27 8.87
N TYR A 99 7.58 11.82 9.17
CA TYR A 99 6.58 12.61 9.89
C TYR A 99 6.19 11.98 11.22
N LYS A 100 6.77 12.49 12.32
CA LYS A 100 6.42 12.00 13.68
C LYS A 100 4.93 12.17 14.04
N TRP A 101 4.26 13.18 13.49
CA TRP A 101 2.82 13.39 13.67
C TRP A 101 1.96 12.33 12.95
N PHE A 102 2.52 11.58 12.01
CA PHE A 102 1.75 10.57 11.26
C PHE A 102 1.31 9.39 12.15
N ASP A 103 2.03 9.12 13.24
CA ASP A 103 1.61 8.14 14.27
C ASP A 103 0.29 8.52 14.96
N ASP A 104 -0.14 9.79 14.88
CA ASP A 104 -1.46 10.22 15.37
C ASP A 104 -2.60 9.88 14.41
N TYR A 105 -2.29 9.37 13.21
CA TYR A 105 -3.25 8.93 12.18
C TYR A 105 -3.15 7.43 11.88
N PHE A 106 -1.95 6.85 12.00
CA PHE A 106 -1.68 5.43 11.73
C PHE A 106 -2.50 4.52 12.66
N TRP A 107 -3.25 3.54 12.09
CA TRP A 107 -4.14 2.63 12.82
C TRP A 107 -5.14 3.30 13.77
N LYS A 108 -5.66 4.48 13.41
CA LYS A 108 -6.72 5.18 14.19
C LYS A 108 -8.12 4.91 13.67
N LEU A 109 -8.28 5.00 12.35
CA LEU A 109 -9.59 4.79 11.70
C LEU A 109 -9.91 3.31 11.53
N VAL A 110 -8.89 2.49 11.27
CA VAL A 110 -9.01 1.04 11.19
C VAL A 110 -8.32 0.44 12.43
N PRO A 111 -9.04 -0.31 13.28
CA PRO A 111 -8.43 -0.98 14.43
C PRO A 111 -7.55 -2.16 13.98
N VAL A 112 -6.40 -2.34 14.64
CA VAL A 112 -5.48 -3.49 14.41
C VAL A 112 -6.10 -4.84 14.78
N ASP A 113 -7.19 -4.85 15.54
CA ASP A 113 -7.89 -6.02 16.06
C ASP A 113 -9.31 -6.16 15.49
N LYS A 114 -9.60 -5.49 14.37
CA LYS A 114 -10.90 -5.61 13.71
C LYS A 114 -11.18 -7.06 13.31
N ASP A 115 -10.20 -7.74 12.72
CA ASP A 115 -10.23 -9.13 12.28
C ASP A 115 -8.79 -9.65 12.04
N LYS A 116 -8.66 -10.92 11.65
CA LYS A 116 -7.37 -11.55 11.34
C LYS A 116 -6.60 -10.87 10.21
N TYR A 117 -7.29 -10.23 9.27
CA TYR A 117 -6.69 -9.57 8.11
C TYR A 117 -5.98 -8.28 8.52
N THR A 118 -6.70 -7.41 9.24
CA THR A 118 -6.13 -6.18 9.84
C THR A 118 -5.01 -6.48 10.83
N ALA A 119 -5.17 -7.52 11.65
CA ALA A 119 -4.13 -7.98 12.57
C ALA A 119 -2.85 -8.40 11.84
N LYS A 120 -3.00 -9.21 10.78
CA LYS A 120 -1.87 -9.66 9.96
C LYS A 120 -1.18 -8.47 9.28
N SER A 121 -1.92 -7.55 8.66
CA SER A 121 -1.33 -6.35 8.04
C SER A 121 -0.53 -5.48 9.02
N TYR A 122 -1.02 -5.30 10.25
CA TYR A 122 -0.27 -4.58 11.30
C TYR A 122 1.02 -5.32 11.68
N LEU A 123 0.93 -6.64 11.92
CA LEU A 123 2.05 -7.45 12.40
C LEU A 123 3.16 -7.63 11.36
N GLU A 124 2.80 -7.66 10.07
CA GLU A 124 3.74 -7.68 8.93
C GLU A 124 4.29 -6.29 8.60
N ASN A 125 3.95 -5.25 9.39
CA ASN A 125 4.36 -3.88 9.15
C ASN A 125 4.05 -3.43 7.70
N ALA A 126 2.85 -3.73 7.20
CA ALA A 126 2.51 -3.52 5.79
C ALA A 126 2.83 -2.10 5.31
N ASP A 127 3.43 -1.99 4.12
CA ASP A 127 3.61 -0.72 3.43
C ASP A 127 2.37 -0.39 2.57
N GLY A 128 2.41 0.75 1.89
CA GLY A 128 1.35 1.21 1.00
C GLY A 128 1.67 2.62 0.51
N TYR A 129 0.67 3.37 0.09
CA TYR A 129 0.82 4.75 -0.33
C TYR A 129 0.40 5.75 0.76
N PHE A 130 1.21 6.77 0.95
CA PHE A 130 0.86 8.00 1.65
C PHE A 130 0.64 9.09 0.61
N ILE A 131 -0.57 9.66 0.60
CA ILE A 131 -0.98 10.72 -0.33
C ILE A 131 -1.49 11.89 0.50
N ARG A 132 -0.89 13.06 0.33
CA ARG A 132 -1.28 14.28 1.06
C ARG A 132 -1.30 15.48 0.14
N ALA A 133 -2.45 16.14 0.05
CA ALA A 133 -2.53 17.50 -0.50
C ALA A 133 -2.24 18.52 0.63
N PRO A 134 -1.25 19.41 0.48
CA PRO A 134 -1.04 20.51 1.43
C PRO A 134 -2.26 21.46 1.50
N ALA A 135 -2.32 22.27 2.55
CA ALA A 135 -3.39 23.24 2.70
C ALA A 135 -3.41 24.20 1.50
N ASN A 136 -4.60 24.47 0.97
CA ASN A 136 -4.85 25.37 -0.15
C ASN A 136 -4.24 24.94 -1.50
N THR A 137 -3.83 23.67 -1.67
CA THR A 137 -3.44 23.15 -2.99
C THR A 137 -4.60 22.44 -3.68
N LYS A 138 -4.51 22.33 -5.00
CA LYS A 138 -5.42 21.53 -5.82
C LYS A 138 -4.58 20.74 -6.81
N THR A 139 -4.82 19.44 -6.85
CA THR A 139 -4.19 18.54 -7.80
C THR A 139 -4.81 18.75 -9.18
N SER A 140 -3.99 18.96 -10.21
CA SER A 140 -4.48 19.30 -11.55
C SER A 140 -5.07 18.09 -12.27
N MET A 141 -4.53 16.90 -11.99
CA MET A 141 -4.93 15.61 -12.54
C MET A 141 -5.01 14.54 -11.43
N PRO A 142 -5.61 13.37 -11.68
CA PRO A 142 -5.62 12.31 -10.68
C PRO A 142 -4.21 11.80 -10.36
N VAL A 143 -3.96 11.49 -9.09
CA VAL A 143 -2.91 10.55 -8.70
C VAL A 143 -3.45 9.13 -8.96
N GLN A 144 -2.63 8.26 -9.54
CA GLN A 144 -2.99 6.86 -9.76
C GLN A 144 -2.16 5.94 -8.88
N THR A 145 -2.80 4.94 -8.30
CA THR A 145 -2.14 3.89 -7.52
C THR A 145 -2.54 2.53 -8.03
N CYS A 146 -1.61 1.59 -8.09
CA CYS A 146 -1.89 0.19 -8.41
C CYS A 146 -1.31 -0.74 -7.34
N LEU A 147 -2.11 -1.70 -6.89
CA LEU A 147 -1.67 -2.80 -6.04
C LEU A 147 -1.76 -4.08 -6.88
N MET A 148 -0.60 -4.66 -7.20
CA MET A 148 -0.49 -5.81 -8.09
C MET A 148 0.05 -7.02 -7.34
N LEU A 149 -0.61 -8.17 -7.49
CA LEU A 149 -0.06 -9.46 -7.05
C LEU A 149 0.87 -9.96 -8.15
N GLY A 150 2.18 -9.93 -7.90
CA GLY A 150 3.21 -10.36 -8.86
C GLY A 150 3.64 -11.81 -8.65
N SER A 151 3.59 -12.31 -7.42
CA SER A 151 4.00 -13.68 -7.12
C SER A 151 2.94 -14.70 -7.52
N LYS A 152 3.33 -15.67 -8.37
CA LYS A 152 2.46 -16.76 -8.84
C LYS A 152 2.26 -17.89 -7.83
N ASN A 153 2.90 -17.83 -6.66
CA ASN A 153 2.79 -18.87 -5.63
C ASN A 153 1.54 -18.67 -4.76
N ILE A 154 0.39 -18.98 -5.34
CA ILE A 154 -0.81 -19.32 -4.57
C ILE A 154 -0.73 -20.83 -4.36
N SER A 155 -0.13 -21.27 -3.24
CA SER A 155 -0.19 -22.67 -2.80
C SER A 155 -1.49 -22.95 -2.08
#